data_AF-A0A061NC69-F1
#
_entry.id   AF-A0A061NC69-F1
#
_cell.length_a   1.000
_cell.length_b   1.000
_cell.length_c   1.000
_cell.angle_alpha   90.00
_cell.angle_beta   90.00
_cell.angle_gamma   90.00
#
_symmetry.space_group_name_H-M   'P 1'
#
loop_
_entity.id
_entity.type
_entity.pdbx_description
1 polymer ?
#
loop_
_entity_poly.entity_id
_entity_poly.type
_entity_poly.pdbx_seq_one_letter_code
_entity_poly.pdbx_strand_id
1 'polypeptide(L)' 'MSQKTHHLAVDYNAFEGLEVSGKAETVLLRGQVIVENDQYVGTKGQGEYIKRAKYGHQLESKVAQR' A
#
# COMPACT_ATOMS: atom_id res chain seq x y z
N MET A 1 -4.80 -18.18 4.43
CA MET A 1 -5.41 -16.98 3.80
C MET A 1 -6.89 -17.29 3.55
N SER A 2 -7.79 -16.34 3.79
CA SER A 2 -9.23 -16.55 3.57
C SER A 2 -9.89 -15.28 3.01
N GLN A 3 -11.01 -15.45 2.29
CA GLN A 3 -11.91 -14.35 1.89
C GLN A 3 -12.39 -13.56 3.11
N LYS A 4 -12.73 -14.24 4.21
CA LYS A 4 -13.28 -13.57 5.42
C LYS A 4 -12.29 -12.62 6.09
N THR A 5 -10.99 -12.81 5.84
CA THR A 5 -9.91 -12.10 6.53
C THR A 5 -9.13 -11.16 5.61
N HIS A 6 -9.38 -11.15 4.30
CA HIS A 6 -8.75 -10.20 3.40
C HIS A 6 -9.51 -8.87 3.35
N HIS A 7 -8.83 -7.81 2.91
CA HIS A 7 -9.39 -6.46 2.85
C HIS A 7 -9.95 -6.10 1.45
N LEU A 8 -10.09 -7.10 0.58
CA LEU A 8 -10.55 -6.90 -0.80
C LEU A 8 -12.08 -6.84 -0.85
N ALA A 9 -12.61 -6.10 -1.82
CA ALA A 9 -14.07 -5.95 -2.03
C ALA A 9 -14.66 -7.08 -2.90
N VAL A 10 -14.10 -8.29 -2.84
CA VAL A 10 -14.54 -9.46 -3.61
C VAL A 10 -15.00 -10.57 -2.68
N ASP A 11 -15.81 -11.49 -3.19
CA ASP A 11 -16.44 -12.56 -2.41
C ASP A 11 -15.73 -13.92 -2.52
N TYR A 12 -14.49 -13.95 -3.00
CA TYR A 12 -13.65 -15.14 -3.08
C TYR A 12 -12.18 -14.82 -2.85
N ASN A 13 -11.37 -15.80 -2.46
CA ASN A 13 -9.92 -15.67 -2.39
C ASN A 13 -9.27 -16.75 -3.27
N ALA A 14 -8.40 -16.35 -4.20
CA ALA A 14 -7.66 -17.29 -5.04
C ALA A 14 -6.71 -18.21 -4.25
N PHE A 15 -6.37 -17.83 -3.02
CA PHE A 15 -5.49 -18.56 -2.10
C PHE A 15 -6.24 -19.09 -0.87
N GLU A 16 -7.55 -19.36 -0.99
CA GLU A 16 -8.36 -19.86 0.13
C GLU A 16 -7.72 -21.14 0.73
N GLY A 17 -7.55 -21.15 2.05
CA GLY A 17 -6.98 -22.29 2.77
C GLY A 17 -5.46 -22.41 2.74
N LEU A 18 -4.74 -21.53 2.01
CA LEU A 18 -3.27 -21.56 2.00
C LEU A 18 -2.69 -21.06 3.33
N GLU A 19 -1.87 -21.87 3.99
CA GLU A 19 -1.08 -21.47 5.15
C GLU A 19 0.18 -20.71 4.73
N VAL A 20 0.45 -19.58 5.38
CA VAL A 20 1.57 -18.68 5.04
C VAL A 20 2.28 -18.29 6.33
N SER A 21 3.60 -18.29 6.30
CA SER A 21 4.43 -17.77 7.39
C SER A 21 4.78 -16.30 7.14
N GLY A 22 4.35 -15.44 8.07
CA GLY A 22 4.59 -14.00 8.02
C GLY A 22 3.43 -13.19 7.42
N LYS A 23 3.25 -11.97 7.94
CA LYS A 23 2.28 -10.98 7.48
C LYS A 23 2.86 -9.57 7.65
N ALA A 24 2.33 -8.61 6.90
CA ALA A 24 2.67 -7.20 7.12
C ALA A 24 1.95 -6.68 8.36
N GLU A 25 2.68 -6.43 9.45
CA GLU A 25 2.12 -5.91 10.71
C GLU A 25 1.98 -4.38 10.69
N THR A 26 2.97 -3.68 10.13
CA THR A 26 2.98 -2.22 10.00
C THR A 26 3.29 -1.80 8.57
N VAL A 27 2.54 -0.85 8.02
CA VAL A 27 2.76 -0.28 6.68
C VAL A 27 2.87 1.23 6.77
N LEU A 28 3.89 1.80 6.12
CA LEU A 28 4.16 3.23 6.09
C LEU A 28 3.83 3.82 4.72
N LEU A 29 3.19 4.99 4.71
CA LEU A 29 3.01 5.85 3.55
C LEU A 29 3.66 7.20 3.85
N ARG A 30 4.74 7.54 3.12
CA ARG A 30 5.44 8.84 3.27
C ARG A 30 5.86 9.14 4.72
N GLY A 31 6.28 8.11 5.46
CA GLY A 31 6.69 8.21 6.86
C GLY A 31 5.55 8.16 7.88
N GLN A 32 4.30 8.04 7.45
CA GLN A 32 3.14 7.90 8.34
C GLN A 32 2.64 6.46 8.35
N VAL A 33 2.26 5.95 9.52
CA VAL A 33 1.67 4.61 9.66
C VAL A 33 0.26 4.64 9.08
N ILE A 34 -0.03 3.73 8.14
CA ILE A 34 -1.35 3.58 7.51
C ILE A 34 -1.99 2.22 7.78
N VAL A 35 -1.20 1.22 8.18
CA VAL A 35 -1.68 -0.06 8.68
C VAL A 35 -0.88 -0.40 9.92
N GLU A 36 -1.55 -0.80 10.99
CA GLU A 36 -0.95 -1.26 12.23
C GLU A 36 -1.92 -2.25 12.90
N ASN A 37 -1.40 -3.33 13.50
CA ASN A 37 -2.21 -4.32 14.23
C ASN A 37 -3.40 -4.89 13.42
N ASP A 38 -3.16 -5.22 12.14
CA ASP A 38 -4.18 -5.68 11.17
C ASP A 38 -5.31 -4.67 10.90
N GLN A 39 -5.17 -3.40 11.29
CA GLN A 39 -6.17 -2.36 11.04
C GLN A 39 -5.63 -1.29 10.09
N TYR A 40 -6.48 -0.83 9.18
CA TYR A 40 -6.19 0.35 8.38
C TYR A 40 -6.48 1.61 9.21
N VAL A 41 -5.43 2.38 9.49
CA VAL A 41 -5.47 3.63 10.28
C VAL A 41 -5.24 4.88 9.42
N GLY A 42 -5.07 4.69 8.11
CA GLY A 42 -4.93 5.79 7.15
C GLY A 42 -6.23 6.56 6.91
N THR A 43 -6.11 7.65 6.15
CA THR A 43 -7.24 8.49 5.73
C THR A 43 -7.40 8.42 4.21
N LYS A 44 -8.65 8.32 3.75
CA LYS A 44 -8.97 8.34 2.32
C LYS A 44 -8.42 9.63 1.69
N GLY A 45 -7.69 9.48 0.58
CA GLY A 45 -7.10 10.62 -0.15
C GLY A 45 -5.70 11.02 0.32
N GLN A 46 -5.07 10.31 1.26
CA GLN A 46 -3.66 10.52 1.63
C GLN A 46 -2.65 10.19 0.50
N GLY A 47 -3.10 9.51 -0.55
CA GLY A 47 -2.28 9.26 -1.72
C GLY A 47 -2.08 10.53 -2.55
N GLU A 48 -0.93 10.65 -3.19
CA GLU A 48 -0.66 11.74 -4.14
C GLU A 48 -0.32 11.15 -5.51
N TYR A 49 -0.76 11.81 -6.57
CA TYR A 49 -0.39 11.44 -7.93
C TYR A 49 1.12 11.64 -8.15
N ILE A 50 1.81 10.58 -8.56
CA ILE A 50 3.22 10.62 -8.93
C ILE A 50 3.31 10.72 -10.46
N LYS A 51 3.69 11.89 -10.96
CA LYS A 51 3.94 12.09 -12.40
C LYS A 51 5.11 11.20 -12.83
N ARG A 52 4.97 10.54 -13.98
CA ARG A 52 6.06 9.75 -14.60
C ARG A 52 6.79 10.58 -15.65
N ALA A 53 8.08 10.31 -15.83
CA ALA A 53 8.86 10.91 -16.90
C ALA A 53 8.47 10.34 -18.27
N LYS A 54 8.82 11.07 -19.35
CA LYS A 54 8.79 10.51 -20.71
C LYS A 54 9.95 9.53 -20.88
N TYR A 55 9.83 8.61 -21.85
CA TYR A 55 10.92 7.69 -22.21
C TYR A 55 12.22 8.46 -22.49
N GLY A 56 13.33 8.03 -21.88
CA GLY A 56 14.64 8.68 -22.01
C GLY A 56 14.85 9.95 -21.17
N HIS A 57 13.88 10.37 -20.35
CA HIS A 57 14.00 11.54 -19.48
C HIS A 57 13.81 11.17 -18.00
N GLN A 58 14.41 11.93 -17.09
CA GLN A 58 14.20 11.83 -15.64
C GLN A 58 13.50 13.10 -15.15
N LEU A 59 12.56 12.96 -14.21
CA LEU A 59 11.94 14.13 -13.55
C LEU A 59 12.87 14.65 -12.46
N GLU A 60 13.04 15.97 -12.40
CA GLU A 60 13.76 16.60 -11.30
C GLU A 60 12.99 16.45 -9.99
N SER A 61 13.70 16.09 -8.92
CA SER A 61 13.10 15.96 -7.59
C SER A 61 12.83 17.35 -7.00
N LYS A 62 11.64 17.58 -6.45
CA LYS A 62 11.28 18.85 -5.79
C LYS A 62 12.04 19.12 -4.49
N VAL A 63 12.84 18.16 -4.00
CA VAL A 63 13.58 18.26 -2.74
C VAL A 63 14.87 19.09 -2.88
N ALA A 64 15.37 19.29 -4.11
CA ALA A 64 16.63 19.98 -4.38
C ALA A 64 16.54 21.53 -4.45
N GLN A 65 15.40 22.13 -4.08
CA GLN A 65 15.18 23.59 -4.11
C GLN A 65 14.96 24.22 -2.72
N ARG A 66 15.53 23.63 -1.67
CA ARG A 66 15.65 24.25 -0.34
C ARG A 66 17.11 24.35 0.08
#